data_AF-A0A075MVW4-F1
#
_entry.id   AF-A0A075MVW4-F1
#
_cell.length_a   1.000
_cell.length_b   1.000
_cell.length_c   1.000
_cell.angle_alpha   90.00
_cell.angle_beta   90.00
_cell.angle_gamma   90.00
#
_symmetry.space_group_name_H-M   'P 1'
#
loop_
_entity.id
_entity.type
_entity.pdbx_description
1 polymer ?
#
loop_
_entity_poly.entity_id
_entity_poly.type
_entity_poly.pdbx_seq_one_letter_code
_entity_poly.pdbx_strand_id
1 'polypeptide(L)'
;MSQPETVSVSVTVGDVKVQFSGTADSVMASVFNFLSKQVPSMDLAKRISLNYEVTELISRYAHLVKITPEGPRVIPDSSDARLSDKDMVALQLVSARIAKDTGKAQDDAMQVSEIQSATALNPKSISSRISEMVKAGHVARDEKEPGKYRITTAGIHWLNSIVEKKVSRA
;
A
#
# COMPACT_ATOMS: atom_id res chain seq x y z
N MET A 1 23.50 -49.06 -21.36
CA MET A 1 23.93 -47.80 -20.70
C MET A 1 22.73 -47.24 -19.98
N SER A 2 22.66 -47.40 -18.65
CA SER A 2 21.55 -46.86 -17.85
C SER A 2 21.74 -45.35 -17.72
N GLN A 3 20.73 -44.56 -18.11
CA GLN A 3 20.76 -43.11 -17.91
C GLN A 3 20.92 -42.83 -16.40
N PRO A 4 21.81 -41.92 -15.98
CA PRO A 4 21.90 -41.55 -14.58
C PRO A 4 20.55 -40.97 -14.13
N GLU A 5 19.96 -41.55 -13.08
CA GLU A 5 18.70 -41.07 -12.51
C GLU A 5 18.88 -39.63 -12.02
N THR A 6 18.22 -38.70 -12.68
CA THR A 6 18.20 -37.29 -12.31
C THR A 6 17.00 -37.03 -11.41
N VAL A 7 17.26 -36.42 -10.27
CA VAL A 7 16.26 -36.00 -9.30
C VAL A 7 15.93 -34.54 -9.55
N SER A 8 14.64 -34.21 -9.56
CA SER A 8 14.14 -32.85 -9.72
C SER A 8 13.18 -32.50 -8.60
N VAL A 9 13.35 -31.33 -7.99
CA VAL A 9 12.53 -30.84 -6.88
C VAL A 9 12.11 -29.39 -7.16
N SER A 10 10.83 -29.09 -6.95
CA SER A 10 10.29 -27.73 -7.00
C SER A 10 9.94 -27.29 -5.58
N VAL A 11 10.47 -26.15 -5.15
CA VAL A 11 10.19 -25.55 -3.83
C VAL A 11 9.50 -24.21 -4.04
N THR A 12 8.36 -24.02 -3.38
CA THR A 12 7.58 -22.77 -3.43
C THR A 12 7.48 -22.18 -2.03
N VAL A 13 7.89 -20.92 -1.86
CA VAL A 13 7.83 -20.17 -0.59
C VAL A 13 7.26 -18.77 -0.86
N GLY A 14 5.98 -18.57 -0.57
CA GLY A 14 5.25 -17.36 -1.01
C GLY A 14 5.26 -17.26 -2.53
N ASP A 15 5.71 -16.12 -3.06
CA ASP A 15 5.78 -15.87 -4.51
C ASP A 15 7.06 -16.42 -5.18
N VAL A 16 8.01 -16.92 -4.38
CA VAL A 16 9.27 -17.46 -4.92
C VAL A 16 9.10 -18.94 -5.22
N LYS A 17 9.38 -19.30 -6.48
CA LYS A 17 9.40 -20.68 -6.96
C LYS A 17 10.79 -21.02 -7.51
N VAL A 18 11.42 -22.05 -6.96
CA VAL A 18 12.76 -22.50 -7.37
C VAL A 18 12.71 -23.97 -7.73
N GLN A 19 13.36 -24.33 -8.83
CA GLN A 19 13.52 -25.70 -9.30
C GLN A 19 14.99 -26.11 -9.16
N PHE A 20 15.25 -27.25 -8.53
CA PHE A 20 16.56 -27.89 -8.48
C PHE A 20 16.50 -29.19 -9.29
N SER A 21 17.53 -29.48 -10.09
CA SER A 21 17.65 -30.72 -10.85
C SER A 21 19.10 -31.20 -10.86
N GLY A 22 19.34 -32.49 -10.68
CA GLY A 22 20.69 -33.06 -10.61
C GLY A 22 20.72 -34.44 -9.97
N THR A 23 21.86 -34.82 -9.38
CA THR A 23 21.96 -36.04 -8.56
C THR A 23 21.21 -35.87 -7.23
N ALA A 24 20.82 -36.98 -6.60
CA ALA A 24 20.12 -36.96 -5.32
C ALA A 24 20.87 -36.13 -4.25
N ASP A 25 22.17 -36.33 -4.11
CA ASP A 25 23.00 -35.60 -3.14
C ASP A 25 23.08 -34.10 -3.43
N SER A 26 23.23 -33.74 -4.71
CA SER A 26 23.30 -32.33 -5.14
C SER A 26 21.98 -31.61 -4.91
N VAL A 27 20.86 -32.26 -5.25
CA VAL A 27 19.51 -31.70 -5.04
C VAL A 27 19.23 -31.56 -3.55
N MET A 28 19.56 -32.56 -2.72
CA MET A 28 19.38 -32.49 -1.27
C MET A 28 20.18 -31.35 -0.64
N ALA A 29 21.46 -31.21 -1.00
CA ALA A 29 22.30 -30.11 -0.51
C ALA A 29 21.78 -28.73 -0.95
N SER A 30 21.26 -28.64 -2.18
CA SER A 30 20.70 -27.39 -2.73
C SER A 30 19.41 -26.99 -2.02
N VAL A 31 18.49 -27.94 -1.81
CA VAL A 31 17.24 -27.74 -1.07
C VAL A 31 17.55 -27.35 0.38
N PHE A 32 18.46 -28.06 1.05
CA PHE A 32 18.83 -27.75 2.42
C PHE A 32 19.46 -26.36 2.56
N ASN A 33 20.36 -25.97 1.66
CA ASN A 33 20.94 -24.62 1.65
C ASN A 33 19.88 -23.54 1.39
N PHE A 34 18.96 -23.77 0.46
CA PHE A 34 17.86 -22.85 0.18
C PHE A 34 16.97 -22.65 1.41
N LEU A 35 16.54 -23.73 2.05
CA LEU A 35 15.69 -23.67 3.24
C LEU A 35 16.39 -23.09 4.46
N SER A 36 17.67 -23.39 4.68
CA SER A 36 18.41 -22.93 5.87
C SER A 36 18.92 -21.49 5.78
N LYS A 37 19.18 -20.97 4.57
CA LYS A 37 19.79 -19.64 4.38
C LYS A 37 18.86 -18.63 3.73
N GLN A 38 18.15 -19.04 2.67
CA GLN A 38 17.35 -18.11 1.88
C GLN A 38 15.95 -17.90 2.46
N VAL A 39 15.33 -18.93 3.00
CA VAL A 39 14.00 -18.77 3.62
C VAL A 39 14.03 -17.84 4.85
N PRO A 40 14.99 -17.97 5.80
CA PRO A 40 15.06 -17.06 6.94
C PRO A 40 15.38 -15.61 6.55
N SER A 41 16.25 -15.40 5.55
CA SER A 41 16.55 -14.04 5.07
C SER A 41 15.33 -13.41 4.40
N MET A 42 14.53 -14.19 3.66
CA MET A 42 13.26 -13.75 3.11
C MET A 42 12.23 -13.44 4.21
N ASP A 43 12.17 -14.22 5.30
CA ASP A 43 11.28 -13.93 6.44
C ASP A 43 11.67 -12.61 7.12
N LEU A 44 12.97 -12.38 7.33
CA LEU A 44 13.48 -11.13 7.88
C LEU A 44 13.15 -9.93 6.99
N ALA A 45 13.30 -10.07 5.67
CA ALA A 45 12.92 -9.03 4.71
C ALA A 45 11.41 -8.74 4.75
N LYS A 46 10.57 -9.77 4.87
CA LYS A 46 9.11 -9.61 5.02
C LYS A 46 8.73 -8.86 6.30
N ARG A 47 9.42 -9.09 7.42
CA ARG A 47 9.13 -8.42 8.70
C ARG A 47 9.34 -6.91 8.68
N ILE A 48 10.28 -6.42 7.87
CA ILE A 48 10.57 -4.98 7.73
C ILE A 48 9.93 -4.37 6.49
N SER A 49 9.35 -5.20 5.61
CA SER A 49 8.61 -4.75 4.45
C SER A 49 7.22 -4.30 4.87
N LEU A 50 6.96 -3.01 4.70
CA LEU A 50 5.64 -2.46 4.91
C LEU A 50 4.96 -2.32 3.55
N ASN A 51 3.97 -3.16 3.30
CA ASN A 51 3.08 -3.06 2.15
C ASN A 51 1.65 -3.20 2.67
N TYR A 52 0.75 -2.39 2.13
CA TYR A 52 -0.67 -2.47 2.47
C TYR A 52 -1.41 -3.08 1.30
N GLU A 53 -2.04 -4.22 1.53
CA GLU A 53 -2.96 -4.84 0.58
C GLU A 53 -4.24 -4.00 0.45
N VAL A 54 -4.81 -3.97 -0.74
CA VAL A 54 -6.03 -3.19 -1.00
C VAL A 54 -7.18 -3.62 -0.10
N THR A 55 -7.27 -4.91 0.23
CA THR A 55 -8.29 -5.47 1.14
C THR A 55 -8.14 -4.97 2.57
N GLU A 56 -6.90 -4.78 3.04
CA GLU A 56 -6.62 -4.18 4.35
C GLU A 56 -7.02 -2.71 4.37
N LEU A 57 -6.67 -1.95 3.33
CA LEU A 57 -7.05 -0.54 3.20
C LEU A 57 -8.57 -0.37 3.16
N ILE A 58 -9.28 -1.18 2.38
CA ILE A 58 -10.75 -1.16 2.32
C ILE A 58 -11.33 -1.44 3.71
N SER A 59 -10.89 -2.52 4.36
CA SER A 59 -11.42 -2.91 5.67
C SER A 59 -11.23 -1.80 6.71
N ARG A 60 -10.06 -1.13 6.67
CA ARG A 60 -9.72 -0.07 7.60
C ARG A 60 -10.47 1.24 7.34
N TYR A 61 -10.61 1.64 6.07
CA TYR A 61 -11.15 2.95 5.70
C TYR A 61 -12.62 2.93 5.26
N ALA A 62 -13.30 1.77 5.28
CA ALA A 62 -14.68 1.64 4.80
C ALA A 62 -15.70 2.56 5.49
N HIS A 63 -15.46 2.98 6.73
CA HIS A 63 -16.32 3.92 7.47
C HIS A 63 -16.04 5.40 7.12
N LEU A 64 -14.90 5.70 6.49
CA LEU A 64 -14.48 7.06 6.13
C LEU A 64 -14.50 7.33 4.63
N VAL A 65 -14.38 6.27 3.81
CA VAL A 65 -14.16 6.38 2.37
C VAL A 65 -15.17 5.53 1.62
N LYS A 66 -15.78 6.12 0.59
CA LYS A 66 -16.68 5.43 -0.33
C LYS A 66 -16.22 5.66 -1.77
N ILE A 67 -16.35 4.64 -2.61
CA ILE A 67 -16.21 4.78 -4.07
C ILE A 67 -17.61 5.08 -4.62
N THR A 68 -17.80 6.28 -5.14
CA THR A 68 -19.06 6.75 -5.75
C THR A 68 -18.95 6.73 -7.28
N PRO A 69 -20.06 6.79 -8.03
CA PRO A 69 -20.02 6.93 -9.50
C PRO A 69 -19.19 8.14 -9.97
N GLU A 70 -19.14 9.21 -9.17
CA GLU A 70 -18.36 10.42 -9.43
C GLU A 70 -16.88 10.30 -9.03
N GLY A 71 -16.47 9.16 -8.46
CA GLY A 71 -15.12 8.88 -7.99
C GLY A 71 -15.03 8.61 -6.48
N PRO A 72 -13.82 8.38 -5.96
CA PRO A 72 -13.63 8.11 -4.54
C PRO A 72 -13.81 9.39 -3.70
N ARG A 73 -14.54 9.27 -2.58
CA ARG A 73 -14.91 10.37 -1.68
C ARG A 73 -14.65 10.01 -0.21
N VAL A 74 -14.23 11.00 0.57
CA VAL A 74 -14.21 10.93 2.03
C VAL A 74 -15.59 11.30 2.55
N ILE A 75 -16.32 10.32 3.05
CA ILE A 75 -17.68 10.45 3.60
C ILE A 75 -17.63 9.77 4.98
N PRO A 76 -17.21 10.50 6.04
CA PRO A 76 -17.19 9.95 7.38
C PRO A 76 -18.63 9.70 7.86
N ASP A 77 -18.83 8.62 8.60
CA ASP A 77 -20.11 8.36 9.24
C ASP A 77 -20.34 9.41 10.34
N SER A 78 -21.59 9.75 10.65
CA SER A 78 -21.98 10.88 11.51
C SER A 78 -21.41 10.87 12.94
N SER A 79 -20.82 9.75 13.36
CA SER A 79 -20.17 9.54 14.66
C SER A 79 -18.65 9.77 14.66
N ASP A 80 -18.02 9.92 13.50
CA ASP A 80 -16.56 9.96 13.44
C ASP A 80 -15.99 11.32 13.88
N ALA A 81 -14.96 11.23 14.73
CA ALA A 81 -14.27 12.37 15.32
C ALA A 81 -13.86 13.43 14.28
N ARG A 82 -13.93 14.72 14.66
CA ARG A 82 -13.55 15.86 13.80
C ARG A 82 -12.22 15.60 13.05
N LEU A 83 -12.35 15.34 11.76
CA LEU A 83 -11.22 15.22 10.83
C LEU A 83 -10.66 16.62 10.58
N SER A 84 -9.33 16.76 10.67
CA SER A 84 -8.68 18.01 10.28
C SER A 84 -8.56 18.07 8.75
N ASP A 85 -8.33 19.26 8.19
CA ASP A 85 -8.02 19.42 6.76
C ASP A 85 -6.87 18.50 6.31
N LYS A 86 -5.88 18.27 7.18
CA LYS A 86 -4.76 17.38 6.88
C LYS A 86 -5.21 15.93 6.75
N ASP A 87 -6.10 15.48 7.64
CA ASP A 87 -6.64 14.13 7.64
C ASP A 87 -7.54 13.92 6.42
N MET A 88 -8.39 14.89 6.11
CA MET A 88 -9.28 14.88 4.94
C MET A 88 -8.48 14.76 3.63
N VAL A 89 -7.41 15.55 3.47
CA VAL A 89 -6.53 15.46 2.28
C VAL A 89 -5.84 14.09 2.22
N ALA A 90 -5.34 13.58 3.34
CA ALA A 90 -4.67 12.27 3.38
C ALA A 90 -5.63 11.12 3.06
N LEU A 91 -6.84 11.13 3.65
CA LEU A 91 -7.90 10.17 3.37
C LEU A 91 -8.34 10.23 1.91
N GLN A 92 -8.42 11.42 1.31
CA GLN A 92 -8.74 11.55 -0.10
C GLN A 92 -7.67 10.92 -0.99
N LEU A 93 -6.39 11.09 -0.67
CA LEU A 93 -5.31 10.43 -1.43
C LEU A 93 -5.29 8.90 -1.23
N VAL A 94 -5.62 8.41 -0.03
CA VAL A 94 -5.83 6.98 0.21
C VAL A 94 -7.00 6.45 -0.60
N SER A 95 -8.10 7.21 -0.69
CA SER A 95 -9.26 6.83 -1.48
C SER A 95 -8.95 6.70 -2.97
N ALA A 96 -8.08 7.57 -3.51
CA ALA A 96 -7.59 7.47 -4.89
C ALA A 96 -6.73 6.22 -5.11
N ARG A 97 -5.84 5.89 -4.16
CA ARG A 97 -5.09 4.63 -4.19
C ARG A 97 -5.99 3.41 -4.18
N ILE A 98 -6.98 3.35 -3.29
CA ILE A 98 -7.95 2.25 -3.26
C ILE A 98 -8.72 2.16 -4.58
N ALA A 99 -9.15 3.30 -5.15
CA ALA A 99 -9.86 3.31 -6.43
C ALA A 99 -9.00 2.76 -7.58
N LYS A 100 -7.71 3.10 -7.62
CA LYS A 100 -6.77 2.52 -8.60
C LYS A 100 -6.54 1.04 -8.37
N ASP A 101 -6.24 0.64 -7.15
CA ASP A 101 -5.92 -0.77 -6.80
C ASP A 101 -7.13 -1.69 -7.00
N THR A 102 -8.35 -1.16 -6.95
CA THR A 102 -9.61 -1.88 -7.28
C THR A 102 -10.02 -1.78 -8.75
N GLY A 103 -9.23 -1.12 -9.59
CA GLY A 103 -9.50 -0.93 -11.02
C GLY A 103 -10.65 0.05 -11.34
N LYS A 104 -11.09 0.84 -10.36
CA LYS A 104 -12.13 1.88 -10.52
C LYS A 104 -11.57 3.21 -11.01
N ALA A 105 -10.26 3.41 -10.91
CA ALA A 105 -9.52 4.54 -11.49
C ALA A 105 -8.27 4.05 -12.21
N GLN A 106 -7.77 4.83 -13.18
CA GLN A 106 -6.56 4.51 -13.93
C GLN A 106 -5.28 4.99 -13.21
N ASP A 107 -5.41 6.00 -12.35
CA ASP A 107 -4.31 6.61 -11.60
C ASP A 107 -4.78 6.96 -10.17
N ASP A 108 -3.81 7.04 -9.26
CA ASP A 108 -3.99 7.32 -7.83
C ASP A 108 -3.40 8.68 -7.44
N ALA A 109 -2.75 9.38 -8.38
CA ALA A 109 -2.27 10.73 -8.14
C ALA A 109 -3.36 11.77 -8.44
N MET A 110 -3.50 12.75 -7.55
CA MET A 110 -4.50 13.79 -7.63
C MET A 110 -3.88 15.18 -7.66
N GLN A 111 -4.50 16.09 -8.42
CA GLN A 111 -4.23 17.52 -8.38
C GLN A 111 -4.97 18.18 -7.21
N VAL A 112 -4.51 19.38 -6.83
CA VAL A 112 -5.16 20.19 -5.77
C VAL A 112 -6.64 20.47 -6.10
N SER A 113 -6.97 20.72 -7.37
CA SER A 113 -8.34 20.96 -7.84
C SER A 113 -9.26 19.74 -7.69
N GLU A 114 -8.73 18.54 -7.93
CA GLU A 114 -9.47 17.28 -7.77
C GLU A 114 -9.74 17.01 -6.29
N ILE A 115 -8.74 17.25 -5.43
CA ILE A 115 -8.88 17.13 -3.97
C ILE A 115 -9.89 18.16 -3.44
N GLN A 116 -9.83 19.41 -3.93
CA GLN A 116 -10.81 20.45 -3.60
C GLN A 116 -12.22 20.01 -3.97
N SER A 117 -12.41 19.50 -5.19
CA SER A 117 -13.72 19.05 -5.67
C SER A 117 -14.28 17.89 -4.84
N ALA A 118 -13.40 17.06 -4.27
CA ALA A 118 -13.81 15.91 -3.47
C ALA A 118 -14.05 16.20 -1.98
N THR A 119 -13.38 17.21 -1.44
CA THR A 119 -13.38 17.48 0.01
C THR A 119 -14.03 18.80 0.39
N ALA A 120 -14.34 19.66 -0.59
CA ALA A 120 -14.80 21.03 -0.42
C ALA A 120 -13.86 21.94 0.41
N LEU A 121 -12.62 21.51 0.65
CA LEU A 121 -11.62 22.28 1.37
C LEU A 121 -11.08 23.45 0.54
N ASN A 122 -10.60 24.50 1.21
CA ASN A 122 -9.96 25.62 0.53
C ASN A 122 -8.64 25.19 -0.16
N PRO A 123 -8.41 25.54 -1.44
CA PRO A 123 -7.17 25.23 -2.17
C PRO A 123 -5.88 25.64 -1.49
N LYS A 124 -5.87 26.78 -0.78
CA LYS A 124 -4.71 27.25 -0.02
C LYS A 124 -4.42 26.32 1.17
N SER A 125 -5.47 25.87 1.85
CA SER A 125 -5.35 24.89 2.95
C SER A 125 -4.81 23.56 2.40
N ILE A 126 -5.41 23.04 1.33
CA ILE A 126 -4.96 21.80 0.68
C ILE A 126 -3.48 21.90 0.29
N SER A 127 -3.09 22.97 -0.40
CA SER A 127 -1.69 23.18 -0.84
C SER A 127 -0.72 23.25 0.34
N SER A 128 -1.13 23.90 1.43
CA SER A 128 -0.36 23.95 2.67
C SER A 128 -0.20 22.56 3.29
N ARG A 129 -1.31 21.81 3.46
CA ARG A 129 -1.28 20.45 4.03
C ARG A 129 -0.46 19.48 3.18
N ILE A 130 -0.59 19.53 1.85
CA ILE A 130 0.23 18.74 0.91
C ILE A 130 1.71 19.10 1.07
N SER A 131 2.04 20.39 1.11
CA SER A 131 3.45 20.81 1.26
C SER A 131 4.07 20.30 2.56
N GLU A 132 3.33 20.31 3.67
CA GLU A 132 3.75 19.70 4.92
C GLU A 132 3.94 18.18 4.79
N MET A 133 2.97 17.48 4.18
CA MET A 133 3.02 16.03 4.03
C MET A 133 4.11 15.56 3.05
N VAL A 134 4.43 16.35 2.03
CA VAL A 134 5.56 16.09 1.12
C VAL A 134 6.88 16.22 1.88
N LYS A 135 7.05 17.27 2.69
CA LYS A 135 8.25 17.42 3.54
C LYS A 135 8.41 16.27 4.54
N ALA A 136 7.30 15.73 5.04
CA ALA A 136 7.28 14.59 5.95
C ALA A 136 7.38 13.21 5.24
N GLY A 137 7.41 13.17 3.91
CA GLY A 137 7.45 11.93 3.14
C GLY A 137 6.14 11.12 3.14
N HIS A 138 5.04 11.67 3.65
CA HIS A 138 3.72 11.02 3.65
C HIS A 138 3.04 11.09 2.29
N VAL A 139 3.37 12.12 1.51
CA VAL A 139 2.85 12.34 0.15
C VAL A 139 4.03 12.51 -0.79
N ALA A 140 3.94 11.90 -1.97
CA ALA A 140 4.91 12.08 -3.04
C ALA A 140 4.33 12.96 -4.14
N ARG A 141 5.19 13.78 -4.75
CA ARG A 141 4.88 14.48 -6.00
C ARG A 141 5.00 13.50 -7.15
N ASP A 142 4.09 13.57 -8.11
CA ASP A 142 4.22 12.78 -9.32
C ASP A 142 5.40 13.29 -10.17
N GLU A 143 6.26 12.38 -10.62
CA GLU A 143 7.44 12.72 -11.42
C GLU A 143 7.10 12.96 -12.90
N LYS A 144 6.05 12.30 -13.41
CA LYS A 144 5.65 12.36 -14.82
C LYS A 144 4.71 13.53 -15.08
N GLU A 145 3.85 13.83 -14.11
CA GLU A 145 2.83 14.88 -14.21
C GLU A 145 2.96 15.88 -13.05
N PRO A 146 3.80 16.92 -13.21
CA PRO A 146 4.01 17.93 -12.18
C PRO A 146 2.70 18.55 -11.69
N GLY A 147 2.52 18.59 -10.36
CA GLY A 147 1.31 19.13 -9.74
C GLY A 147 0.30 18.08 -9.29
N LYS A 148 0.53 16.80 -9.62
CA LYS A 148 -0.16 15.66 -9.00
C LYS A 148 0.56 15.13 -7.77
N TYR A 149 -0.21 14.55 -6.86
CA TYR A 149 0.25 14.05 -5.57
C TYR A 149 -0.38 12.70 -5.25
N ARG A 150 0.40 11.79 -4.67
CA ARG A 150 -0.02 10.44 -4.28
C ARG A 150 0.38 10.14 -2.84
N ILE A 151 -0.42 9.35 -2.11
CA ILE A 151 -0.06 8.93 -0.76
C ILE A 151 1.05 7.87 -0.82
N THR A 152 2.07 7.98 0.04
CA THR A 152 3.12 6.96 0.17
C THR A 152 2.68 5.88 1.15
N THR A 153 3.33 4.71 1.12
CA THR A 153 3.13 3.68 2.16
C THR A 153 3.42 4.21 3.56
N ALA A 154 4.45 5.06 3.71
CA ALA A 154 4.74 5.74 4.97
C ALA A 154 3.61 6.70 5.39
N GLY A 155 2.98 7.39 4.43
CA GLY A 155 1.81 8.23 4.67
C GLY A 155 0.59 7.44 5.13
N ILE A 156 0.33 6.28 4.55
CA ILE A 156 -0.74 5.38 5.01
C ILE A 156 -0.49 4.92 6.44
N HIS A 157 0.74 4.51 6.75
CA HIS A 157 1.10 4.09 8.10
C HIS A 157 0.89 5.20 9.14
N TRP A 158 1.33 6.40 8.82
CA TRP A 158 1.08 7.58 9.64
C TRP A 158 -0.42 7.84 9.82
N LEU A 159 -1.20 7.79 8.74
CA LEU A 159 -2.65 8.03 8.79
C LEU A 159 -3.37 6.97 9.63
N ASN A 160 -2.99 5.69 9.50
CA ASN A 160 -3.52 4.60 10.34
C ASN A 160 -3.38 4.95 11.83
N SER A 161 -2.20 5.43 12.25
CA SER A 161 -1.94 5.80 13.65
C SER A 161 -2.78 6.99 14.15
N ILE A 162 -3.25 7.86 13.24
CA ILE A 162 -4.13 8.99 13.57
C ILE A 162 -5.58 8.52 13.66
N VAL A 163 -6.04 7.76 12.68
CA VAL A 163 -7.42 7.27 12.62
C VAL A 163 -7.69 6.35 13.81
N GLU A 164 -6.78 5.44 14.17
CA GLU A 164 -6.90 4.59 15.35
C GLU A 164 -7.07 5.40 16.65
N LYS A 165 -6.32 6.50 16.82
CA LYS A 165 -6.43 7.38 18.00
C LYS A 165 -7.74 8.16 18.05
N LYS A 166 -8.37 8.40 16.91
CA LYS A 166 -9.60 9.17 16.77
C LYS A 166 -10.85 8.29 16.92
N VAL A 167 -10.80 7.08 16.38
CA VAL A 167 -11.89 6.09 16.48
C VAL A 167 -11.92 5.44 17.87
N SER A 168 -10.78 5.23 18.54
CA SER A 168 -10.74 4.72 19.92
C SER A 168 -11.21 5.71 21.01
N ARG A 169 -11.48 6.97 20.63
CA ARG A 169 -11.94 8.05 21.53
C ARG A 169 -13.42 8.42 21.32
N ALA A 170 -14.11 7.76 20.40
CA ALA A 170 -15.55 7.85 20.19
C ALA A 170 -16.24 6.69 20.92
#